data_AF-A0A7J0F6S6-F1
#
_entry.id   AF-A0A7J0F6S6-F1
#
_cell.length_a   1.000
_cell.length_b   1.000
_cell.length_c   1.000
_cell.angle_alpha   90.00
_cell.angle_beta   90.00
_cell.angle_gamma   90.00
#
_symmetry.space_group_name_H-M   'P 1'
#
loop_
_entity.id
_entity.type
_entity.pdbx_description
1 polymer ?
#
loop_
_entity_poly.entity_id
_entity_poly.type
_entity_poly.pdbx_seq_one_letter_code
_entity_poly.pdbx_strand_id
1 'polypeptide(L)' 'MAKPLGPTGEFFKRRDEWRKHPMLKSQLRHAFPGLGIALVAFGVYLVGEAAYNKFYDPSHPHSSSSHSH' A
#
# COMPACT_ATOMS: atom_id res chain seq x y z
N MET A 1 21.16 -9.86 -22.46
CA MET A 1 21.39 -8.80 -23.47
C MET A 1 20.39 -9.01 -24.59
N ALA A 2 19.60 -7.99 -24.95
CA ALA A 2 18.59 -8.15 -26.00
C ALA A 2 19.27 -8.39 -27.36
N LYS A 3 18.68 -9.26 -28.19
CA LYS A 3 19.15 -9.53 -29.56
C LYS A 3 19.19 -8.20 -30.35
N PRO A 4 20.25 -7.91 -31.12
CA PRO A 4 20.33 -6.68 -31.90
C PRO A 4 19.12 -6.58 -32.83
N LEU A 5 18.45 -5.44 -32.78
CA LEU A 5 17.28 -5.17 -33.60
C LEU A 5 17.74 -5.02 -35.05
N GLY A 6 17.10 -5.74 -35.97
CA GLY A 6 17.31 -5.54 -37.41
C GLY A 6 16.87 -4.15 -37.87
N PRO A 7 17.08 -3.78 -39.15
CA PRO A 7 16.82 -2.43 -39.65
C PRO A 7 15.38 -1.93 -39.35
N THR A 8 14.39 -2.80 -39.50
CA THR A 8 12.99 -2.50 -39.19
C THR A 8 12.74 -2.36 -37.68
N GLY A 9 13.46 -3.11 -36.85
CA GLY A 9 13.37 -3.05 -35.39
C GLY A 9 13.92 -1.73 -34.84
N GLU A 10 15.02 -1.22 -35.40
CA GLU A 10 15.56 0.10 -35.04
C GLU A 10 14.65 1.25 -35.49
N PHE A 11 13.98 1.13 -36.65
CA PHE A 11 12.98 2.11 -37.09
C PHE A 11 11.82 2.25 -36.11
N PHE A 12 11.22 1.12 -35.70
CA PHE A 12 10.13 1.14 -34.73
C PHE A 12 10.60 1.58 -33.35
N LYS A 13 11.82 1.23 -32.94
CA LYS A 13 12.40 1.70 -31.69
C LYS A 13 12.53 3.23 -31.65
N ARG A 14 13.11 3.87 -32.67
CA ARG A 14 13.21 5.34 -32.75
C ARG A 14 11.84 6.01 -32.73
N ARG A 15 10.86 5.41 -33.42
CA ARG A 15 9.48 5.91 -33.45
C ARG A 15 8.75 5.70 -32.12
N ASP A 16 9.12 4.71 -31.32
CA ASP A 16 8.45 4.37 -30.05
C ASP A 16 9.16 4.98 -28.83
N GLU A 17 10.35 5.55 -29.03
CA GLU A 17 11.14 6.22 -27.99
C GLU A 17 10.41 7.41 -27.34
N TRP A 18 9.57 8.14 -28.09
CA TRP A 18 8.78 9.23 -27.49
C TRP A 18 7.78 8.72 -26.43
N ARG A 19 7.24 7.50 -26.56
CA ARG A 19 6.32 6.91 -25.57
C ARG A 19 7.03 6.53 -24.28
N LYS A 20 8.36 6.42 -24.32
CA LYS A 20 9.20 6.18 -23.16
C LYS A 20 9.49 7.47 -22.37
N HIS A 21 8.83 8.58 -22.71
CA HIS A 21 8.97 9.84 -22.00
C HIS A 21 8.75 9.65 -20.49
N PRO A 22 9.58 10.25 -19.61
CA PRO A 22 9.51 10.06 -18.16
C PRO A 22 8.11 10.33 -17.57
N MET A 23 7.40 11.29 -18.15
CA MET A 23 6.03 11.66 -17.77
C MET A 23 5.00 10.53 -17.99
N LEU A 24 5.25 9.61 -18.93
CA LEU A 24 4.39 8.46 -19.22
C LEU A 24 4.81 7.20 -18.47
N LYS A 25 6.02 7.18 -17.88
CA LYS A 25 6.69 5.96 -17.38
C LYS A 25 6.55 5.67 -15.89
N SER A 26 5.73 6.41 -15.14
CA SER A 26 5.61 6.22 -13.68
C SER A 26 4.18 6.08 -13.14
N GLN A 27 3.36 5.25 -13.80
CA GLN A 27 1.98 5.01 -13.36
C GLN A 27 1.89 4.39 -11.95
N LEU A 28 2.74 3.41 -11.62
CA LEU A 28 2.62 2.69 -10.34
C LEU A 28 2.95 3.54 -9.10
N ARG A 29 3.88 4.48 -9.20
CA ARG A 29 4.25 5.36 -8.08
C ARG A 29 3.20 6.45 -7.80
N HIS A 30 2.41 6.79 -8.81
CA HIS A 30 1.35 7.80 -8.73
C HIS A 30 -0.05 7.19 -8.75
N ALA A 31 -0.17 5.85 -8.80
CA ALA A 31 -1.46 5.15 -8.84
C ALA A 31 -2.28 5.41 -7.56
N PHE A 32 -1.61 5.58 -6.43
CA PHE A 32 -2.24 5.88 -5.14
C PHE A 32 -1.61 7.11 -4.50
N PRO A 33 -2.00 8.32 -4.94
CA PRO A 33 -1.52 9.55 -4.32
C PRO A 33 -1.94 9.56 -2.85
N GLY A 34 -0.98 9.75 -1.95
CA GLY A 34 -1.25 9.83 -0.51
C GLY A 34 -1.37 8.50 0.24
N LEU A 35 -1.16 7.34 -0.41
CA LEU A 35 -1.20 6.02 0.26
C LEU A 35 -0.25 5.96 1.47
N GLY A 36 0.96 6.51 1.36
CA GLY A 36 1.91 6.55 2.47
C GLY A 36 1.39 7.34 3.67
N ILE A 37 0.75 8.49 3.43
CA ILE A 37 0.20 9.33 4.50
C ILE A 37 -0.99 8.64 5.16
N ALA A 38 -1.86 8.00 4.36
CA ALA A 38 -3.00 7.24 4.86
C ALA A 38 -2.55 6.08 5.75
N LEU A 39 -1.51 5.33 5.35
CA LEU A 39 -0.95 4.24 6.16
C LEU A 39 -0.39 4.73 7.50
N VAL A 40 0.29 5.89 7.51
CA VAL A 40 0.80 6.48 8.76
C VAL A 40 -0.35 6.89 9.68
N ALA A 41 -1.34 7.62 9.16
CA ALA A 41 -2.50 8.06 9.94
C ALA A 41 -3.28 6.86 10.51
N PHE A 42 -3.49 5.84 9.68
CA PHE A 42 -4.16 4.60 10.09
C PHE A 42 -3.36 3.84 11.16
N GLY A 43 -2.03 3.75 11.01
CA GLY A 43 -1.16 3.14 12.02
C GLY A 43 -1.22 3.84 13.37
N VAL A 44 -1.19 5.18 13.38
CA VAL A 44 -1.33 5.97 14.63
C VAL A 44 -2.68 5.72 15.28
N TYR A 45 -3.76 5.68 14.49
CA TYR A 45 -5.09 5.37 15.00
C TYR A 45 -5.15 4.00 15.68
N LEU A 46 -4.66 2.94 15.02
CA LEU A 46 -4.67 1.59 15.58
C LEU A 46 -3.83 1.47 16.86
N VAL A 47 -2.64 2.08 16.90
CA VAL A 47 -1.79 2.07 18.10
C VAL A 47 -2.46 2.86 19.23
N GLY A 48 -3.07 3.99 18.91
CA GLY A 48 -3.84 4.79 19.86
C GLY A 48 -5.01 4.00 20.45
N GLU A 49 -5.79 3.32 19.61
CA GLU A 49 -6.92 2.49 20.02
C GLU A 49 -6.46 1.28 20.86
N ALA A 50 -5.40 0.58 20.44
CA ALA A 50 -4.84 -0.54 21.19
C ALA A 50 -4.30 -0.11 22.56
N ALA A 51 -3.62 1.04 22.64
CA ALA A 51 -3.15 1.59 23.90
C ALA A 51 -4.33 2.03 24.79
N TYR A 52 -5.30 2.75 24.24
CA TYR A 52 -6.49 3.19 24.96
C TYR A 52 -7.25 2.00 25.57
N ASN A 53 -7.55 0.96 24.77
CA ASN A 53 -8.21 -0.23 25.27
C ASN A 53 -7.36 -0.93 26.34
N LYS A 54 -6.05 -1.03 26.18
CA LYS A 54 -5.18 -1.66 27.20
C LYS A 54 -5.17 -0.91 28.54
N PHE A 55 -5.25 0.42 28.54
CA PHE A 55 -5.13 1.23 29.75
C PHE A 55 -6.47 1.62 30.37
N TYR A 56 -7.54 1.68 29.57
CA TYR A 56 -8.85 2.18 29.99
C TYR A 56 -9.98 1.14 29.90
N ASP A 57 -9.76 -0.05 29.36
CA ASP A 57 -10.77 -1.11 29.43
C ASP A 57 -10.92 -1.55 30.90
N PRO A 58 -12.04 -1.22 31.57
CA PRO A 58 -12.32 -1.76 32.88
C PRO A 58 -12.67 -3.22 32.63
N SER A 59 -11.69 -4.09 32.87
CA SER A 59 -11.85 -5.53 32.96
C SER A 59 -13.25 -5.86 33.47
N HIS A 60 -14.18 -6.22 32.58
CA HIS A 60 -15.38 -6.90 33.02
C HIS A 60 -14.85 -8.24 33.53
N PRO A 61 -14.91 -8.53 34.84
CA PRO A 61 -14.64 -9.88 35.27
C PRO A 61 -15.67 -10.74 34.55
N HIS A 62 -15.22 -11.71 33.76
CA HIS A 62 -16.06 -12.80 33.31
C HIS A 62 -16.59 -13.48 34.58
N SER A 63 -17.75 -13.05 35.05
CA SER A 63 -18.51 -13.77 36.06
C SER A 63 -18.93 -15.08 35.40
N SER A 64 -18.15 -16.12 35.64
CA SER A 64 -18.53 -17.51 35.41
C SER A 64 -19.81 -17.77 36.21
N SER A 65 -20.97 -17.60 35.56
CA SER A 65 -22.26 -18.01 36.11
C SER A 65 -22.34 -19.52 36.05
N SER A 66 -21.86 -20.18 37.11
CA SER A 66 -22.19 -21.55 37.45
C SER A 66 -23.70 -21.64 37.75
N HIS A 67 -24.48 -22.20 36.83
CA HIS A 67 -25.86 -22.61 37.12
C HIS A 67 -25.86 -24.11 37.41
N SER A 68 -25.91 -24.43 38.70
CA SER A 68 -26.21 -25.74 39.25
C SER A 68 -27.68 -25.76 39.73
N HIS A 69 -28.30 -26.93 39.59
CA HIS A 69 -29.66 -27.36 39.97
C HIS A 69 -30.78 -27.20 38.93
#